data_AF-A0A929GY40-F1
#
_entry.id   AF-A0A929GY40-F1
#
_cell.length_a   1.000
_cell.length_b   1.000
_cell.length_c   1.000
_cell.angle_alpha   90.00
_cell.angle_beta   90.00
_cell.angle_gamma   90.00
#
_symmetry.space_group_name_H-M   'P 1'
#
loop_
_entity.id
_entity.type
_entity.pdbx_description
1 polymer ?
#
loop_
_entity_poly.entity_id
_entity_poly.type
_entity_poly.pdbx_seq_one_letter_code
_entity_poly.pdbx_strand_id
1 'polypeptide(L)'
;MRGTSNENTTVYFTEQPGRLADALNLSGVSDMAGQVVPVKLHMGEPGNPYIIRPELVRTVVSALLDAGAKPYLFDTVVAYPGERSHRSGYEEVARRHGFHKEAVGCDVVIGEEGVRVVESDVAFEVATELHGARFMVVLSHVKGHMQAGFGGAIKNLGMGGVTKASKRRIHHMSVPVRDAEKCTLCGLCAEACPDNAITVDSEWHIDRAACEGCGKCVDACKTGAMSFERMSLAEGLALSAKACVSGKAVIYVSSLHNISESCDCDSRPGPIVCPDLGYLVGRDMAAVDAAALDLIDAARPDVFKRCTGVDPRAQVSHAVALGMDDRYALRRL
;
A
#
# COMPACT_ATOMS: atom_id res chain seq x y z
N MET A 1 2.63 29.37 -13.81
CA MET A 1 1.37 29.63 -13.10
C MET A 1 0.60 28.33 -13.00
N ARG A 2 0.69 27.62 -11.86
CA ARG A 2 -0.22 26.53 -11.52
C ARG A 2 -1.20 27.10 -10.51
N GLY A 3 -2.49 27.00 -10.83
CA GLY A 3 -3.57 27.57 -10.04
C GLY A 3 -3.58 27.00 -8.63
N THR A 4 -3.66 27.88 -7.66
CA THR A 4 -4.14 27.62 -6.32
C THR A 4 -5.63 27.33 -6.38
N SER A 5 -6.04 26.12 -6.76
CA SER A 5 -7.42 25.67 -6.47
C SER A 5 -7.40 24.97 -5.13
N ASN A 6 -7.64 25.75 -4.09
CA ASN A 6 -7.76 25.33 -2.70
C ASN A 6 -9.16 24.71 -2.46
N GLU A 7 -9.60 23.82 -3.35
CA GLU A 7 -10.77 22.97 -3.14
C GLU A 7 -10.26 21.62 -2.65
N ASN A 8 -10.59 21.25 -1.41
CA ASN A 8 -10.23 19.95 -0.85
C ASN A 8 -10.65 18.84 -1.83
N THR A 9 -9.75 17.87 -2.06
CA THR A 9 -10.06 16.66 -2.84
C THR A 9 -11.32 16.00 -2.26
N THR A 10 -12.32 15.70 -3.10
CA THR A 10 -13.49 14.97 -2.63
C THR A 10 -13.17 13.49 -2.48
N VAL A 11 -13.48 12.93 -1.32
CA VAL A 11 -13.46 11.48 -1.08
C VAL A 11 -14.91 11.05 -0.84
N TYR A 12 -15.40 10.16 -1.70
CA TYR A 12 -16.73 9.59 -1.60
C TYR A 12 -16.73 8.41 -0.64
N PHE A 13 -17.72 8.33 0.23
CA PHE A 13 -17.89 7.26 1.20
C PHE A 13 -19.26 6.61 1.08
N THR A 14 -19.32 5.29 1.16
CA THR A 14 -20.57 4.55 1.24
C THR A 14 -20.40 3.28 2.07
N GLU A 15 -21.39 2.96 2.90
CA GLU A 15 -21.52 1.68 3.59
C GLU A 15 -22.21 0.63 2.69
N GLN A 16 -22.92 1.08 1.66
CA GLN A 16 -23.71 0.25 0.77
C GLN A 16 -22.88 -0.17 -0.45
N PRO A 17 -22.65 -1.47 -0.68
CA PRO A 17 -21.94 -1.96 -1.87
C PRO A 17 -22.58 -1.49 -3.19
N GLY A 18 -23.92 -1.38 -3.23
CA GLY A 18 -24.65 -0.93 -4.42
C GLY A 18 -24.37 0.52 -4.84
N ARG A 19 -23.90 1.37 -3.92
CA ARG A 19 -23.54 2.78 -4.18
C ARG A 19 -22.07 2.95 -4.58
N LEU A 20 -21.29 1.87 -4.61
CA LEU A 20 -19.88 1.94 -5.02
C LEU A 20 -19.73 2.34 -6.50
N ALA A 21 -20.63 1.87 -7.36
CA ALA A 21 -20.68 2.29 -8.76
C ALA A 21 -20.94 3.80 -8.90
N ASP A 22 -21.81 4.37 -8.06
CA ASP A 22 -22.07 5.81 -8.03
C ASP A 22 -20.82 6.60 -7.64
N ALA A 23 -20.07 6.14 -6.64
CA ALA A 23 -18.82 6.75 -6.21
C ALA A 23 -17.74 6.72 -7.32
N LEU A 24 -17.64 5.61 -8.06
CA LEU A 24 -16.75 5.46 -9.20
C LEU A 24 -17.13 6.40 -10.35
N ASN A 25 -18.43 6.50 -10.66
CA ASN A 25 -18.96 7.43 -11.66
C ASN A 25 -18.65 8.88 -11.31
N LEU A 26 -18.90 9.29 -10.07
CA LEU A 26 -18.60 10.62 -9.56
C LEU A 26 -17.08 10.93 -9.50
N SER A 27 -16.25 9.90 -9.51
CA SER A 27 -14.78 10.02 -9.55
C SER A 27 -14.21 10.08 -10.97
N GLY A 28 -15.06 9.94 -12.00
CA GLY A 28 -14.70 10.09 -13.40
C GLY A 28 -14.29 8.79 -14.11
N VAL A 29 -14.88 7.65 -13.75
CA VAL A 29 -14.64 6.38 -14.47
C VAL A 29 -14.97 6.47 -15.97
N SER A 30 -15.90 7.36 -16.37
CA SER A 30 -16.23 7.66 -17.76
C SER A 30 -15.05 8.18 -18.60
N ASP A 31 -14.07 8.83 -17.97
CA ASP A 31 -12.86 9.32 -18.65
C ASP A 31 -12.00 8.17 -19.20
N MET A 32 -12.25 6.94 -18.74
CA MET A 32 -11.51 5.74 -19.11
C MET A 32 -12.13 4.98 -20.30
N ALA A 33 -13.20 5.50 -20.91
CA ALA A 33 -13.86 4.86 -22.05
C ALA A 33 -12.87 4.57 -23.21
N GLY A 34 -12.90 3.34 -23.71
CA GLY A 34 -12.02 2.84 -24.77
C GLY A 34 -10.57 2.57 -24.35
N GLN A 35 -10.19 2.92 -23.12
CA GLN A 35 -8.82 2.78 -22.62
C GLN A 35 -8.58 1.40 -22.02
N VAL A 36 -7.33 0.94 -22.08
CA VAL A 36 -6.85 -0.24 -21.34
C VAL A 36 -6.48 0.22 -19.93
N VAL A 37 -7.09 -0.37 -18.90
CA VAL A 37 -7.01 0.12 -17.51
C VAL A 37 -6.53 -1.00 -16.56
N PRO A 38 -5.29 -0.95 -16.05
CA PRO A 38 -4.91 -1.80 -14.92
C PRO A 38 -5.74 -1.46 -13.68
N VAL A 39 -6.30 -2.51 -13.07
CA VAL A 39 -6.89 -2.48 -11.74
C VAL A 39 -5.88 -3.11 -10.78
N LYS A 40 -5.03 -2.26 -10.17
CA LYS A 40 -4.03 -2.72 -9.21
C LYS A 40 -4.73 -3.25 -7.96
N LEU A 41 -4.51 -4.53 -7.67
CA LEU A 41 -5.08 -5.24 -6.53
C LEU A 41 -4.01 -6.14 -5.89
N HIS A 42 -4.00 -6.29 -4.57
CA HIS A 42 -3.24 -7.37 -3.93
C HIS A 42 -4.16 -8.59 -3.80
N MET A 43 -3.82 -9.71 -4.43
CA MET A 43 -4.71 -10.88 -4.55
C MET A 43 -4.54 -11.89 -3.40
N GLY A 44 -3.88 -11.48 -2.31
CA GLY A 44 -3.80 -12.22 -1.06
C GLY A 44 -2.68 -13.25 -0.98
N GLU A 45 -2.16 -13.46 0.22
CA GLU A 45 -1.24 -14.55 0.55
C GLU A 45 -2.03 -15.84 0.80
N PRO A 46 -1.58 -17.01 0.29
CA PRO A 46 -2.17 -18.29 0.64
C PRO A 46 -2.32 -18.48 2.15
N GLY A 47 -3.51 -18.91 2.58
CA GLY A 47 -3.85 -19.11 3.98
C GLY A 47 -4.47 -17.90 4.67
N ASN A 48 -4.43 -16.71 4.08
CA ASN A 48 -5.09 -15.54 4.63
C ASN A 48 -6.62 -15.61 4.39
N PRO A 49 -7.46 -15.68 5.45
CA PRO A 49 -8.91 -15.81 5.30
C PRO A 49 -9.64 -14.46 5.07
N TYR A 50 -8.93 -13.34 5.19
CA TYR A 50 -9.49 -11.99 5.18
C TYR A 50 -9.03 -11.19 3.97
N ILE A 51 -8.80 -11.83 2.82
CA ILE A 51 -8.49 -11.14 1.58
C ILE A 51 -9.72 -10.39 1.06
N ILE A 52 -9.49 -9.41 0.18
CA ILE A 52 -10.58 -8.71 -0.49
C ILE A 52 -11.47 -9.70 -1.27
N ARG A 53 -12.78 -9.54 -1.14
CA ARG A 53 -13.74 -10.47 -1.72
C ARG A 53 -13.86 -10.28 -3.24
N PRO A 54 -13.82 -11.35 -4.07
CA PRO A 54 -13.99 -11.24 -5.53
C PRO A 54 -15.26 -10.51 -5.97
N GLU A 55 -16.33 -10.57 -5.18
CA GLU A 55 -17.59 -9.87 -5.46
C GLU A 55 -17.42 -8.35 -5.49
N LEU A 56 -16.61 -7.80 -4.57
CA LEU A 56 -16.28 -6.38 -4.55
C LEU A 56 -15.47 -5.99 -5.79
N VAL A 57 -14.50 -6.82 -6.15
CA VAL A 57 -13.67 -6.61 -7.35
C VAL A 57 -14.55 -6.61 -8.60
N ARG A 58 -15.50 -7.55 -8.69
CA ARG A 58 -16.49 -7.60 -9.77
C ARG A 58 -17.29 -6.31 -9.88
N THR A 59 -17.72 -5.70 -8.78
CA THR A 59 -18.42 -4.41 -8.81
C THR A 59 -17.57 -3.30 -9.44
N VAL A 60 -16.29 -3.21 -9.09
CA VAL A 60 -15.36 -2.22 -9.66
C VAL A 60 -15.12 -2.49 -11.16
N VAL A 61 -14.90 -3.76 -11.52
CA VAL A 61 -14.69 -4.18 -12.91
C VAL A 61 -15.92 -3.93 -13.77
N SER A 62 -17.13 -4.25 -13.28
CA SER A 62 -18.38 -3.96 -13.98
C SER A 62 -18.55 -2.46 -14.23
N ALA A 63 -18.29 -1.60 -13.25
CA ALA A 63 -18.37 -0.15 -13.47
C ALA A 63 -17.41 0.36 -14.56
N LEU A 64 -16.20 -0.22 -14.65
CA LEU A 64 -15.24 0.07 -15.72
C LEU A 64 -15.75 -0.42 -17.08
N LEU A 65 -16.27 -1.64 -17.16
CA LEU A 65 -16.83 -2.21 -18.39
C LEU A 65 -18.06 -1.42 -18.88
N ASP A 66 -18.96 -1.04 -17.98
CA ASP A 66 -20.16 -0.26 -18.29
C ASP A 66 -19.80 1.15 -18.78
N ALA A 67 -18.69 1.71 -18.29
CA ALA A 67 -18.10 2.95 -18.81
C ALA A 67 -17.36 2.78 -20.16
N GLY A 68 -17.28 1.56 -20.69
CA GLY A 68 -16.62 1.23 -21.96
C GLY A 68 -15.10 1.10 -21.86
N ALA A 69 -14.52 1.00 -20.66
CA ALA A 69 -13.09 0.72 -20.47
C ALA A 69 -12.77 -0.77 -20.71
N LYS A 70 -11.47 -1.09 -20.79
CA LYS A 70 -10.94 -2.45 -20.96
C LYS A 70 -10.08 -2.81 -19.74
N PRO A 71 -10.69 -3.20 -18.61
CA PRO A 71 -9.97 -3.47 -17.39
C PRO A 71 -9.26 -4.83 -17.42
N TYR A 72 -8.20 -4.95 -16.62
CA TYR A 72 -7.59 -6.22 -16.21
C TYR A 72 -7.08 -6.06 -14.77
N LEU A 73 -7.12 -7.13 -13.97
CA LEU A 73 -6.52 -7.10 -12.65
C LEU A 73 -5.00 -7.19 -12.78
N PHE A 74 -4.30 -6.41 -11.96
CA PHE A 74 -2.86 -6.33 -12.02
C PHE A 74 -2.24 -6.42 -10.62
N ASP A 75 -1.11 -7.12 -10.52
CA ASP A 75 -0.15 -7.00 -9.44
C ASP A 75 1.24 -7.39 -9.95
N THR A 76 2.27 -7.25 -9.11
CA THR A 76 3.62 -7.75 -9.38
C THR A 76 4.01 -8.84 -8.39
N VAL A 77 4.95 -9.70 -8.79
CA VAL A 77 5.46 -10.78 -7.92
C VAL A 77 6.10 -10.28 -6.62
N VAL A 78 6.05 -11.09 -5.56
CA VAL A 78 6.62 -10.72 -4.25
C VAL A 78 8.13 -10.92 -4.17
N ALA A 79 8.77 -10.22 -3.23
CA ALA A 79 10.23 -10.26 -3.03
C ALA A 79 10.73 -11.49 -2.28
N TYR A 80 9.90 -11.99 -1.37
CA TYR A 80 10.19 -13.13 -0.49
C TYR A 80 9.91 -14.47 -1.20
N PRO A 81 10.47 -15.58 -0.69
CA PRO A 81 10.20 -16.92 -1.21
C PRO A 81 8.74 -17.34 -1.00
N GLY A 82 8.14 -17.99 -2.00
CA GLY A 82 6.76 -18.48 -1.92
C GLY A 82 6.13 -18.66 -3.29
N GLU A 83 4.87 -19.08 -3.33
CA GLU A 83 4.14 -19.30 -4.59
C GLU A 83 4.01 -18.01 -5.42
N ARG A 84 3.86 -16.85 -4.76
CA ARG A 84 3.72 -15.55 -5.43
C ARG A 84 5.03 -14.92 -5.90
N SER A 85 6.15 -15.63 -5.73
CA SER A 85 7.50 -15.10 -6.01
C SER A 85 7.88 -15.13 -7.49
N HIS A 86 7.02 -15.71 -8.33
CA HIS A 86 7.09 -15.83 -9.79
C HIS A 86 5.67 -15.74 -10.38
N ARG A 87 5.56 -15.32 -11.64
CA ARG A 87 4.28 -15.04 -12.33
C ARG A 87 3.28 -16.19 -12.26
N SER A 88 3.64 -17.37 -12.76
CA SER A 88 2.71 -18.50 -12.88
C SER A 88 2.17 -18.97 -11.53
N GLY A 89 3.00 -18.96 -10.48
CA GLY A 89 2.57 -19.30 -9.14
C GLY A 89 1.61 -18.25 -8.57
N TYR A 90 1.83 -16.96 -8.83
CA TYR A 90 0.89 -15.93 -8.41
C TYR A 90 -0.45 -16.01 -9.18
N GLU A 91 -0.42 -16.29 -10.48
CA GLU A 91 -1.65 -16.52 -11.27
C GLU A 91 -2.48 -17.68 -10.69
N GLU A 92 -1.84 -18.77 -10.28
CA GLU A 92 -2.52 -19.91 -9.65
C GLU A 92 -3.07 -19.57 -8.26
N VAL A 93 -2.34 -18.79 -7.46
CA VAL A 93 -2.84 -18.24 -6.18
C VAL A 93 -4.08 -17.37 -6.41
N ALA A 94 -4.02 -16.45 -7.36
CA ALA A 94 -5.12 -15.57 -7.71
C ALA A 94 -6.37 -16.39 -8.10
N ARG A 95 -6.19 -17.43 -8.93
CA ARG A 95 -7.26 -18.36 -9.31
C ARG A 95 -7.86 -19.09 -8.12
N ARG A 96 -7.03 -19.63 -7.20
CA ARG A 96 -7.50 -20.30 -5.97
C ARG A 96 -8.28 -19.37 -5.05
N HIS A 97 -7.95 -18.09 -5.04
CA HIS A 97 -8.64 -17.06 -4.28
C HIS A 97 -9.89 -16.50 -4.99
N GLY A 98 -10.26 -17.04 -6.16
CA GLY A 98 -11.45 -16.64 -6.90
C GLY A 98 -11.25 -15.44 -7.83
N PHE A 99 -10.01 -14.98 -8.02
CA PHE A 99 -9.67 -13.94 -9.01
C PHE A 99 -9.41 -14.61 -10.36
N HIS A 100 -10.48 -15.00 -11.04
CA HIS A 100 -10.45 -15.50 -12.41
C HIS A 100 -11.56 -14.84 -13.24
N LYS A 101 -11.41 -14.84 -14.56
CA LYS A 101 -12.21 -14.04 -15.49
C LYS A 101 -13.71 -14.19 -15.31
N GLU A 102 -14.19 -15.41 -15.07
CA GLU A 102 -15.61 -15.71 -14.89
C GLU A 102 -16.18 -15.12 -13.60
N ALA A 103 -15.37 -15.04 -12.54
CA ALA A 103 -15.78 -14.49 -11.26
C ALA A 103 -15.70 -12.96 -11.24
N VAL A 104 -14.62 -12.36 -11.74
CA VAL A 104 -14.38 -10.90 -11.61
C VAL A 104 -14.73 -10.10 -12.87
N GLY A 105 -14.83 -10.74 -14.03
CA GLY A 105 -15.19 -10.10 -15.30
C GLY A 105 -14.02 -9.59 -16.16
N CYS A 106 -12.77 -9.81 -15.75
CA CYS A 106 -11.58 -9.43 -16.52
C CYS A 106 -10.40 -10.39 -16.31
N ASP A 107 -9.41 -10.31 -17.19
CA ASP A 107 -8.20 -11.13 -17.11
C ASP A 107 -7.30 -10.67 -15.95
N VAL A 108 -6.46 -11.58 -15.44
CA VAL A 108 -5.44 -11.31 -14.43
C VAL A 108 -4.07 -11.26 -15.11
N VAL A 109 -3.29 -10.22 -14.82
CA VAL A 109 -1.93 -10.03 -15.35
C VAL A 109 -0.97 -9.80 -14.19
N ILE A 110 0.07 -10.63 -14.10
CA ILE A 110 1.10 -10.48 -13.07
C ILE A 110 2.40 -9.97 -13.69
N GLY A 111 2.84 -8.78 -13.30
CA GLY A 111 4.07 -8.15 -13.80
C GLY A 111 5.34 -8.64 -13.10
N GLU A 112 6.44 -8.71 -13.85
CA GLU A 112 7.78 -9.06 -13.36
C GLU A 112 8.86 -8.06 -13.83
N GLU A 113 8.70 -7.57 -15.06
CA GLU A 113 9.58 -6.59 -15.70
C GLU A 113 9.15 -5.15 -15.43
N GLY A 114 10.10 -4.22 -15.50
CA GLY A 114 9.81 -2.81 -15.26
C GLY A 114 10.71 -1.84 -16.00
N VAL A 115 10.27 -0.58 -16.02
CA VAL A 115 10.94 0.57 -16.62
C VAL A 115 11.53 1.42 -15.50
N ARG A 116 12.78 1.83 -15.68
CA ARG A 116 13.47 2.71 -14.72
C ARG A 116 12.82 4.10 -14.71
N VAL A 117 12.29 4.48 -13.56
CA VAL A 117 11.74 5.81 -13.25
C VAL A 117 12.52 6.39 -12.07
N VAL A 118 12.87 7.66 -12.14
CA VAL A 118 13.58 8.36 -11.05
C VAL A 118 12.60 9.34 -10.41
N GLU A 119 12.42 9.22 -9.09
CA GLU A 119 11.60 10.10 -8.27
C GLU A 119 12.43 10.56 -7.08
N SER A 120 12.59 11.87 -6.90
CA SER A 120 13.40 12.48 -5.83
C SER A 120 14.78 11.81 -5.63
N ASP A 121 15.55 11.66 -6.72
CA ASP A 121 16.89 11.02 -6.76
C ASP A 121 16.94 9.52 -6.38
N VAL A 122 15.78 8.87 -6.32
CA VAL A 122 15.65 7.43 -6.09
C VAL A 122 15.13 6.77 -7.36
N ALA A 123 15.86 5.77 -7.84
CA ALA A 123 15.43 5.00 -9.01
C ALA A 123 14.58 3.80 -8.58
N PHE A 124 13.42 3.66 -9.21
CA PHE A 124 12.53 2.51 -9.14
C PHE A 124 12.37 1.88 -10.52
N GLU A 125 12.10 0.59 -10.58
CA GLU A 125 11.65 -0.11 -11.77
C GLU A 125 10.13 -0.29 -11.64
N VAL A 126 9.39 0.64 -12.23
CA VAL A 126 7.91 0.61 -12.27
C VAL A 126 7.49 -0.45 -13.27
N ALA A 127 6.55 -1.30 -12.91
CA ALA A 127 6.10 -2.38 -13.79
C ALA A 127 5.67 -1.87 -15.16
N THR A 128 6.04 -2.57 -16.22
CA THR A 128 5.83 -2.14 -17.61
C THR A 128 4.36 -1.83 -17.89
N GLU A 129 3.46 -2.65 -17.36
CA GLU A 129 2.01 -2.53 -17.47
C GLU A 129 1.49 -1.21 -16.87
N LEU A 130 2.00 -0.83 -15.69
CA LEU A 130 1.64 0.43 -15.04
C LEU A 130 2.32 1.63 -15.70
N HIS A 131 3.59 1.50 -16.09
CA HIS A 131 4.34 2.56 -16.77
C HIS A 131 3.67 2.97 -18.09
N GLY A 132 3.19 2.01 -18.89
CA GLY A 132 2.50 2.26 -20.15
C GLY A 132 1.06 2.80 -20.00
N ALA A 133 0.45 2.67 -18.82
CA ALA A 133 -0.94 3.06 -18.61
C ALA A 133 -1.11 4.59 -18.41
N ARG A 134 -2.09 5.19 -19.08
CA ARG A 134 -2.52 6.58 -18.81
C ARG A 134 -3.55 6.67 -17.67
N PHE A 135 -4.39 5.65 -17.58
CA PHE A 135 -5.45 5.52 -16.58
C PHE A 135 -5.21 4.29 -15.72
N MET A 136 -5.56 4.35 -14.44
CA MET A 136 -5.39 3.24 -13.50
C MET A 136 -6.49 3.29 -12.45
N VAL A 137 -6.90 2.12 -11.96
CA VAL A 137 -7.65 2.00 -10.71
C VAL A 137 -6.78 1.27 -9.69
N VAL A 138 -6.69 1.79 -8.48
CA VAL A 138 -5.99 1.14 -7.37
C VAL A 138 -7.05 0.69 -6.37
N LEU A 139 -7.28 -0.61 -6.29
CA LEU A 139 -8.22 -1.22 -5.36
C LEU A 139 -7.47 -1.81 -4.17
N SER A 140 -7.66 -1.20 -3.01
CA SER A 140 -6.95 -1.50 -1.78
C SER A 140 -7.86 -2.12 -0.74
N HIS A 141 -7.27 -3.00 0.07
CA HIS A 141 -7.87 -3.51 1.29
C HIS A 141 -7.18 -2.87 2.49
N VAL A 142 -7.94 -2.11 3.29
CA VAL A 142 -7.37 -1.39 4.43
C VAL A 142 -7.16 -2.37 5.59
N LYS A 143 -5.90 -2.56 5.98
CA LYS A 143 -5.47 -3.51 7.04
C LYS A 143 -4.33 -2.96 7.86
N GLY A 144 -4.02 -3.57 9.02
CA GLY A 144 -2.77 -3.29 9.71
C GLY A 144 -1.55 -3.82 8.93
N HIS A 145 -0.35 -3.36 9.27
CA HIS A 145 0.91 -3.87 8.72
C HIS A 145 2.07 -3.70 9.70
N MET A 146 2.77 -4.78 10.01
CA MET A 146 3.79 -4.80 11.09
C MET A 146 4.90 -3.75 10.94
N GLN A 147 5.24 -3.36 9.71
CA GLN A 147 6.35 -2.44 9.43
C GLN A 147 5.91 -1.07 8.89
N ALA A 148 4.67 -0.96 8.40
CA ALA A 148 4.18 0.23 7.71
C ALA A 148 3.01 0.90 8.47
N GLY A 149 2.64 0.35 9.63
CA GLY A 149 1.48 0.74 10.43
C GLY A 149 0.18 0.19 9.84
N PHE A 150 -0.06 0.44 8.55
CA PHE A 150 -1.24 -0.04 7.84
C PHE A 150 -0.94 -0.28 6.35
N GLY A 151 -1.80 -1.02 5.68
CA GLY A 151 -1.84 -1.17 4.23
C GLY A 151 -3.05 -0.41 3.66
N GLY A 152 -2.80 0.60 2.83
CA GLY A 152 -3.79 1.36 2.07
C GLY A 152 -3.40 1.50 0.60
N ALA A 153 -3.91 2.53 -0.08
CA ALA A 153 -3.56 2.89 -1.44
C ALA A 153 -2.05 3.06 -1.64
N ILE A 154 -1.38 3.80 -0.76
CA ILE A 154 0.06 4.07 -0.86
C ILE A 154 0.86 2.76 -0.79
N LYS A 155 0.62 1.92 0.21
CA LYS A 155 1.32 0.62 0.36
C LYS A 155 1.03 -0.32 -0.80
N ASN A 156 -0.25 -0.44 -1.18
CA ASN A 156 -0.68 -1.36 -2.24
C ASN A 156 -0.01 -1.03 -3.57
N LEU A 157 0.01 0.25 -3.95
CA LEU A 157 0.64 0.69 -5.19
C LEU A 157 2.17 0.79 -5.08
N GLY A 158 2.68 1.37 -3.99
CA GLY A 158 4.12 1.58 -3.78
C GLY A 158 4.90 0.27 -3.71
N MET A 159 4.31 -0.79 -3.14
CA MET A 159 4.93 -2.11 -3.14
C MET A 159 4.56 -2.90 -4.41
N GLY A 160 3.27 -2.98 -4.75
CA GLY A 160 2.78 -3.86 -5.81
C GLY A 160 2.87 -3.28 -7.23
N GLY A 161 3.33 -2.04 -7.40
CA GLY A 161 3.52 -1.40 -8.70
C GLY A 161 4.94 -1.48 -9.27
N VAL A 162 5.88 -2.08 -8.53
CA VAL A 162 7.31 -2.12 -8.90
C VAL A 162 7.86 -3.55 -8.95
N THR A 163 8.97 -3.74 -9.64
CA THR A 163 9.62 -5.06 -9.78
C THR A 163 10.14 -5.61 -8.45
N LYS A 164 10.46 -6.90 -8.44
CA LYS A 164 11.11 -7.59 -7.32
C LYS A 164 12.38 -6.88 -6.84
N ALA A 165 13.19 -6.36 -7.77
CA ALA A 165 14.41 -5.64 -7.47
C ALA A 165 14.13 -4.32 -6.72
N SER A 166 13.10 -3.59 -7.13
CA SER A 166 12.72 -2.33 -6.48
C SER A 166 12.06 -2.55 -5.12
N LYS A 167 11.25 -3.61 -4.96
CA LYS A 167 10.73 -4.02 -3.64
C LYS A 167 11.87 -4.26 -2.66
N ARG A 168 12.87 -5.06 -3.05
CA ARG A 168 14.07 -5.31 -2.21
C ARG A 168 14.83 -4.03 -1.90
N ARG A 169 14.97 -3.13 -2.87
CA ARG A 169 15.62 -1.83 -2.66
C ARG A 169 14.89 -0.99 -1.61
N ILE A 170 13.57 -0.94 -1.64
CA ILE A 170 12.75 -0.24 -0.64
C ILE A 170 13.07 -0.75 0.78
N HIS A 171 13.17 -2.07 0.98
CA HIS A 171 13.53 -2.67 2.27
C HIS A 171 15.00 -2.45 2.66
N HIS A 172 15.93 -2.60 1.71
CA HIS A 172 17.36 -2.45 2.01
C HIS A 172 17.72 -0.99 2.36
N MET A 173 17.07 -0.01 1.74
CA MET A 173 17.31 1.41 2.04
C MET A 173 16.77 1.82 3.44
N SER A 174 15.92 1.01 4.04
CA SER A 174 15.38 1.21 5.39
C SER A 174 16.09 0.41 6.48
N VAL A 175 17.24 -0.17 6.18
CA VAL A 175 18.11 -0.77 7.21
C VAL A 175 18.64 0.34 8.12
N PRO A 176 18.56 0.19 9.46
CA PRO A 176 19.01 1.19 10.40
C PRO A 176 20.55 1.20 10.54
N VAL A 177 21.10 2.38 10.77
CA VAL A 177 22.52 2.63 11.06
C VAL A 177 22.69 3.24 12.45
N ARG A 178 23.85 3.01 13.06
CA ARG A 178 24.22 3.49 14.39
C ARG A 178 25.29 4.58 14.30
N ASP A 179 25.02 5.72 14.92
CA ASP A 179 26.00 6.73 15.30
C ASP A 179 26.71 6.30 16.59
N ALA A 180 28.00 5.94 16.46
CA ALA A 180 28.78 5.42 17.59
C ALA A 180 29.06 6.48 18.66
N GLU A 181 29.10 7.77 18.31
CA GLU A 181 29.41 8.85 19.26
C GLU A 181 28.23 9.15 20.20
N LYS A 182 27.00 8.96 19.71
CA LYS A 182 25.77 9.16 20.50
C LYS A 182 25.28 7.90 21.19
N CYS A 183 25.80 6.73 20.81
CA CYS A 183 25.30 5.46 21.30
C CYS A 183 25.89 5.14 22.68
N THR A 184 25.01 4.83 23.64
CA THR A 184 25.40 4.40 24.99
C THR A 184 25.41 2.88 25.17
N LEU A 185 25.21 2.11 24.09
CA LEU A 185 25.06 0.65 24.11
C LEU A 185 24.00 0.14 25.09
N CYS A 186 22.94 0.92 25.33
CA CYS A 186 21.90 0.59 26.31
C CYS A 186 20.97 -0.59 25.95
N GLY A 187 21.08 -1.16 24.74
CA GLY A 187 20.32 -2.36 24.34
C GLY A 187 18.87 -2.13 23.91
N LEU A 188 18.27 -0.94 24.12
CA LEU A 188 16.87 -0.68 23.77
C LEU A 188 16.51 -0.97 22.29
N CYS A 189 17.46 -0.76 21.37
CA CYS A 189 17.27 -1.07 19.96
C CYS A 189 17.18 -2.57 19.67
N ALA A 190 17.91 -3.41 20.43
CA ALA A 190 17.81 -4.87 20.35
C ALA A 190 16.49 -5.36 20.95
N GLU A 191 16.10 -4.85 22.13
CA GLU A 191 14.83 -5.19 22.78
C GLU A 191 13.61 -4.87 21.90
N ALA A 192 13.67 -3.76 21.14
CA ALA A 192 12.60 -3.34 20.25
C ALA A 192 12.56 -4.12 18.91
N CYS A 193 13.59 -4.91 18.59
CA CYS A 193 13.73 -5.56 17.29
C CYS A 193 12.88 -6.85 17.23
N PRO A 194 11.80 -6.90 16.42
CA PRO A 194 10.95 -8.09 16.36
C PRO A 194 11.65 -9.29 15.71
N ASP A 195 12.65 -9.02 14.87
CA ASP A 195 13.36 -10.02 14.07
C ASP A 195 14.66 -10.48 14.76
N ASN A 196 14.96 -9.96 15.97
CA ASN A 196 16.22 -10.19 16.69
C ASN A 196 17.47 -9.91 15.83
N ALA A 197 17.36 -8.98 14.88
CA ALA A 197 18.43 -8.62 13.94
C ALA A 197 19.54 -7.75 14.58
N ILE A 198 19.32 -7.23 15.79
CA ILE A 198 20.29 -6.36 16.49
C ILE A 198 20.75 -7.05 17.77
N THR A 199 22.06 -7.10 17.97
CA THR A 199 22.70 -7.54 19.21
C THR A 199 23.50 -6.39 19.82
N VAL A 200 23.38 -6.22 21.13
CA VAL A 200 24.14 -5.20 21.89
C VAL A 200 24.81 -5.87 23.09
N ASP A 201 26.14 -5.93 23.07
CA ASP A 201 26.98 -6.39 24.17
C ASP A 201 28.05 -5.33 24.50
N SER A 202 29.33 -5.67 24.43
CA SER A 202 30.44 -4.70 24.34
C SER A 202 30.43 -3.92 23.02
N GLU A 203 29.83 -4.46 21.98
CA GLU A 203 29.70 -3.86 20.66
C GLU A 203 28.23 -3.89 20.20
N TRP A 204 27.95 -3.15 19.14
CA TRP A 204 26.64 -3.17 18.48
C TRP A 204 26.79 -3.83 17.13
N HIS A 205 25.96 -4.84 16.87
CA HIS A 205 25.94 -5.57 15.62
C HIS A 205 24.53 -5.63 15.04
N ILE A 206 24.42 -5.55 13.71
CA ILE A 206 23.18 -5.78 12.98
C ILE A 206 23.36 -6.88 11.92
N ASP A 207 22.55 -7.91 12.00
CA ASP A 207 22.35 -8.84 10.89
C ASP A 207 21.45 -8.18 9.85
N ARG A 208 22.08 -7.63 8.80
CA ARG A 208 21.38 -6.97 7.69
C ARG A 208 20.50 -7.92 6.89
N ALA A 209 20.77 -9.23 6.90
CA ALA A 209 19.96 -10.21 6.19
C ALA A 209 18.68 -10.55 6.97
N ALA A 210 18.72 -10.49 8.30
CA ALA A 210 17.55 -10.64 9.15
C ALA A 210 16.74 -9.34 9.31
N CYS A 211 17.32 -8.17 9.03
CA CYS A 211 16.65 -6.89 9.20
C CYS A 211 15.70 -6.57 8.05
N GLU A 212 14.40 -6.52 8.34
CA GLU A 212 13.38 -6.16 7.35
C GLU A 212 13.15 -4.62 7.24
N GLY A 213 13.92 -3.82 7.99
CA GLY A 213 13.93 -2.35 7.89
C GLY A 213 12.71 -1.64 8.46
N CYS A 214 12.10 -2.19 9.53
CA CYS A 214 10.85 -1.67 10.13
C CYS A 214 10.99 -0.38 10.95
N GLY A 215 12.21 0.03 11.32
CA GLY A 215 12.46 1.28 12.05
C GLY A 215 12.15 1.28 13.55
N LYS A 216 11.63 0.19 14.15
CA LYS A 216 11.32 0.15 15.60
C LYS A 216 12.51 0.48 16.50
N CYS A 217 13.72 0.10 16.09
CA CYS A 217 14.96 0.44 16.79
C CYS A 217 15.31 1.94 16.71
N VAL A 218 14.92 2.62 15.63
CA VAL A 218 15.09 4.08 15.46
C VAL A 218 14.15 4.79 16.43
N ASP A 219 12.87 4.41 16.45
CA ASP A 219 11.85 4.97 17.35
C ASP A 219 12.20 4.76 18.84
N ALA A 220 12.76 3.61 19.20
CA ALA A 220 13.14 3.29 20.58
C ALA A 220 14.39 4.05 21.07
N CYS A 221 15.18 4.63 20.16
CA CYS A 221 16.47 5.22 20.50
C CYS A 221 16.33 6.59 21.19
N LYS A 222 16.40 6.60 22.52
CA LYS A 222 16.27 7.82 23.33
C LYS A 222 17.41 8.83 23.15
N THR A 223 18.58 8.40 22.68
CA THR A 223 19.73 9.30 22.46
C THR A 223 19.79 9.87 21.05
N GLY A 224 18.92 9.41 20.12
CA GLY A 224 18.99 9.77 18.71
C GLY A 224 20.22 9.21 17.99
N ALA A 225 20.80 8.12 18.50
CA ALA A 225 21.95 7.44 17.90
C ALA A 225 21.59 6.51 16.73
N MET A 226 20.30 6.24 16.51
CA MET A 226 19.82 5.37 15.44
C MET A 226 19.14 6.21 14.36
N SER A 227 19.40 5.90 13.10
CA SER A 227 18.73 6.48 11.93
C SER A 227 18.59 5.43 10.82
N PHE A 228 17.83 5.71 9.77
CA PHE A 228 17.84 4.89 8.57
C PHE A 228 19.12 5.11 7.77
N GLU A 229 19.62 4.08 7.06
CA GLU A 229 20.78 4.18 6.16
C GLU A 229 20.51 5.20 5.05
N ARG A 230 19.27 5.23 4.55
CA ARG A 230 18.84 6.23 3.56
C ARG A 230 17.46 6.81 3.81
N MET A 231 16.44 5.99 4.04
CA MET A 231 15.05 6.44 4.22
C MET A 231 14.21 5.44 4.99
N SER A 232 13.04 5.84 5.49
CA SER A 232 12.11 4.91 6.13
C SER A 232 11.38 4.04 5.10
N LEU A 233 10.81 2.91 5.53
CA LEU A 233 9.94 2.09 4.66
C LEU A 233 8.74 2.91 4.16
N ALA A 234 8.15 3.74 5.02
CA ALA A 234 7.01 4.59 4.68
C ALA A 234 7.35 5.61 3.59
N GLU A 235 8.54 6.21 3.67
CA GLU A 235 9.06 7.12 2.65
C GLU A 235 9.31 6.41 1.32
N GLY A 236 9.94 5.24 1.36
CA GLY A 236 10.18 4.41 0.17
C GLY A 236 8.89 3.97 -0.53
N LEU A 237 7.85 3.62 0.24
CA LEU A 237 6.52 3.30 -0.29
C LEU A 237 5.87 4.51 -0.95
N ALA A 238 5.91 5.69 -0.32
CA ALA A 238 5.35 6.92 -0.87
C ALA A 238 6.06 7.37 -2.17
N LEU A 239 7.39 7.33 -2.18
CA LEU A 239 8.21 7.63 -3.37
C LEU A 239 7.91 6.66 -4.53
N SER A 240 7.85 5.36 -4.22
CA SER A 240 7.52 4.34 -5.21
C SER A 240 6.10 4.52 -5.77
N ALA A 241 5.12 4.79 -4.90
CA ALA A 241 3.75 5.06 -5.33
C ALA A 241 3.67 6.31 -6.21
N LYS A 242 4.41 7.38 -5.88
CA LYS A 242 4.53 8.58 -6.71
C LYS A 242 5.12 8.27 -8.09
N ALA A 243 6.19 7.49 -8.15
CA ALA A 243 6.81 7.06 -9.40
C ALA A 243 5.82 6.28 -10.30
N CYS A 244 4.93 5.49 -9.70
CA CYS A 244 3.89 4.74 -10.42
C CYS A 244 2.79 5.63 -11.03
N VAL A 245 2.52 6.84 -10.51
CA VAL A 245 1.35 7.67 -10.87
C VAL A 245 1.67 8.97 -11.59
N SER A 246 2.94 9.36 -11.68
CA SER A 246 3.34 10.63 -12.29
C SER A 246 2.80 10.77 -13.71
N GLY A 247 2.00 11.81 -13.96
CA GLY A 247 1.38 12.09 -15.26
C GLY A 247 0.16 11.22 -15.62
N LYS A 248 -0.39 10.45 -14.67
CA LYS A 248 -1.52 9.53 -14.89
C LYS A 248 -2.79 10.01 -14.19
N ALA A 249 -3.94 9.58 -14.70
CA ALA A 249 -5.23 9.76 -14.03
C ALA A 249 -5.58 8.47 -13.28
N VAL A 250 -5.70 8.55 -11.95
CA VAL A 250 -5.88 7.37 -11.09
C VAL A 250 -7.13 7.54 -10.22
N ILE A 251 -7.93 6.47 -10.13
CA ILE A 251 -9.02 6.37 -9.14
C ILE A 251 -8.57 5.37 -8.06
N TYR A 252 -8.67 5.77 -6.81
CA TYR A 252 -8.35 4.94 -5.65
C TYR A 252 -9.65 4.47 -5.01
N VAL A 253 -9.75 3.18 -4.76
CA VAL A 253 -10.87 2.53 -4.07
C VAL A 253 -10.30 1.80 -2.87
N SER A 254 -10.78 2.10 -1.67
CA SER A 254 -10.38 1.40 -0.45
C SER A 254 -11.56 0.69 0.18
N SER A 255 -11.40 -0.61 0.46
CA SER A 255 -12.34 -1.41 1.24
C SER A 255 -11.95 -1.40 2.71
N LEU A 256 -12.89 -1.03 3.58
CA LEU A 256 -12.72 -0.99 5.03
C LEU A 256 -13.54 -2.13 5.65
N HIS A 257 -13.24 -3.36 5.27
CA HIS A 257 -13.91 -4.58 5.74
C HIS A 257 -12.88 -5.57 6.28
N ASN A 258 -13.30 -6.48 7.16
CA ASN A 258 -12.46 -7.51 7.78
C ASN A 258 -11.11 -6.97 8.26
N ILE A 259 -11.07 -5.76 8.84
CA ILE A 259 -9.83 -5.03 9.11
C ILE A 259 -9.02 -5.78 10.17
N SER A 260 -8.05 -6.58 9.73
CA SER A 260 -7.20 -7.43 10.56
C SER A 260 -5.94 -6.71 11.05
N GLU A 261 -5.34 -7.27 12.11
CA GLU A 261 -4.10 -6.79 12.71
C GLU A 261 -2.92 -6.73 11.73
N SER A 262 -2.82 -7.73 10.86
CA SER A 262 -1.79 -7.80 9.81
C SER A 262 -2.42 -7.84 8.40
N CYS A 263 -1.57 -7.64 7.40
CA CYS A 263 -1.92 -7.32 6.02
C CYS A 263 -2.26 -8.58 5.20
N ASP A 264 -2.90 -8.37 4.04
CA ASP A 264 -3.18 -9.44 3.07
C ASP A 264 -1.94 -10.18 2.57
N CYS A 265 -0.73 -9.65 2.78
CA CYS A 265 0.54 -10.34 2.46
C CYS A 265 1.00 -11.33 3.54
N ASP A 266 0.27 -11.43 4.66
CA ASP A 266 0.55 -12.34 5.76
C ASP A 266 -0.42 -13.52 5.72
N SER A 267 0.07 -14.75 5.82
CA SER A 267 -0.76 -15.96 5.87
C SER A 267 -1.47 -16.13 7.22
N ARG A 268 -1.07 -15.40 8.25
CA ARG A 268 -1.64 -15.44 9.60
C ARG A 268 -1.98 -14.04 10.08
N PRO A 269 -3.02 -13.39 9.52
CA PRO A 269 -3.25 -11.96 9.69
C PRO A 269 -3.68 -11.50 11.09
N GLY A 270 -3.78 -12.40 12.07
CA GLY A 270 -4.29 -12.10 13.41
C GLY A 270 -5.80 -11.83 13.41
N PRO A 271 -6.36 -11.34 14.54
CA PRO A 271 -7.78 -11.07 14.66
C PRO A 271 -8.23 -9.85 13.83
N ILE A 272 -9.53 -9.73 13.61
CA ILE A 272 -10.16 -8.49 13.12
C ILE A 272 -10.14 -7.47 14.27
N VAL A 273 -9.53 -6.30 14.02
CA VAL A 273 -9.27 -5.25 15.01
C VAL A 273 -10.19 -4.04 14.87
N CYS A 274 -10.90 -3.87 13.75
CA CYS A 274 -11.87 -2.80 13.53
C CYS A 274 -13.14 -3.35 12.84
N PRO A 275 -14.36 -2.89 13.23
CA PRO A 275 -15.58 -3.26 12.51
C PRO A 275 -15.52 -2.83 11.04
N ASP A 276 -16.36 -3.45 10.21
CA ASP A 276 -16.57 -3.05 8.83
C ASP A 276 -17.16 -1.63 8.78
N LEU A 277 -16.57 -0.76 7.97
CA LEU A 277 -16.96 0.65 7.87
C LEU A 277 -17.49 1.02 6.48
N GLY A 278 -17.17 0.26 5.42
CA GLY A 278 -17.65 0.55 4.06
C GLY A 278 -16.53 0.75 3.05
N TYR A 279 -16.74 1.68 2.12
CA TYR A 279 -15.88 1.91 0.96
C TYR A 279 -15.56 3.39 0.79
N LEU A 280 -14.33 3.69 0.39
CA LEU A 280 -13.88 5.02 0.00
C LEU A 280 -13.48 5.03 -1.47
N VAL A 281 -13.83 6.10 -2.17
CA VAL A 281 -13.39 6.35 -3.55
C VAL A 281 -12.89 7.79 -3.70
N GLY A 282 -11.73 7.98 -4.32
CA GLY A 282 -11.17 9.31 -4.56
C GLY A 282 -10.13 9.33 -5.67
N ARG A 283 -9.56 10.51 -5.93
CA ARG A 283 -8.55 10.75 -6.99
C ARG A 283 -7.15 11.07 -6.48
N ASP A 284 -6.97 11.11 -5.16
CA ASP A 284 -5.66 11.26 -4.51
C ASP A 284 -5.49 10.13 -3.48
N MET A 285 -4.36 9.43 -3.53
CA MET A 285 -4.08 8.30 -2.63
C MET A 285 -3.90 8.75 -1.19
N ALA A 286 -3.32 9.93 -0.95
CA ALA A 286 -3.07 10.46 0.38
C ALA A 286 -4.40 10.85 1.04
N ALA A 287 -5.30 11.53 0.32
CA ALA A 287 -6.65 11.84 0.79
C ALA A 287 -7.46 10.59 1.12
N VAL A 288 -7.42 9.55 0.27
CA VAL A 288 -8.18 8.31 0.51
C VAL A 288 -7.62 7.53 1.70
N ASP A 289 -6.31 7.46 1.85
CA ASP A 289 -5.67 6.81 2.99
C ASP A 289 -5.88 7.60 4.30
N ALA A 290 -5.80 8.95 4.25
CA ALA A 290 -6.14 9.81 5.38
C ALA A 290 -7.60 9.63 5.82
N ALA A 291 -8.55 9.62 4.87
CA ALA A 291 -9.95 9.36 5.16
C ALA A 291 -10.19 7.97 5.77
N ALA A 292 -9.46 6.95 5.30
CA ALA A 292 -9.54 5.61 5.88
C ALA A 292 -9.06 5.59 7.34
N LEU A 293 -7.91 6.21 7.61
CA LEU A 293 -7.36 6.30 8.97
C LEU A 293 -8.27 7.09 9.90
N ASP A 294 -8.84 8.21 9.44
CA ASP A 294 -9.75 9.03 10.26
C ASP A 294 -11.04 8.27 10.63
N LEU A 295 -11.62 7.53 9.68
CA LEU A 295 -12.80 6.69 9.96
C LEU A 295 -12.49 5.54 10.91
N ILE A 296 -11.31 4.92 10.77
CA ILE A 296 -10.85 3.83 11.65
C ILE A 296 -10.54 4.36 13.05
N ASP A 297 -9.85 5.49 13.18
CA ASP A 297 -9.55 6.11 14.47
C ASP A 297 -10.83 6.58 15.17
N ALA A 298 -11.83 7.06 14.42
CA ALA A 298 -13.14 7.39 14.98
C ALA A 298 -13.88 6.15 15.54
N ALA A 299 -13.77 4.99 14.88
CA ALA A 299 -14.40 3.74 15.32
C ALA A 299 -13.61 3.02 16.42
N ARG A 300 -12.27 3.03 16.32
CA ARG A 300 -11.31 2.33 17.18
C ARG A 300 -10.03 3.17 17.29
N PRO A 301 -9.98 4.14 18.21
CA PRO A 301 -8.86 5.08 18.34
C PRO A 301 -7.51 4.38 18.39
N ASP A 302 -6.55 4.82 17.58
CA ASP A 302 -5.15 4.38 17.55
C ASP A 302 -4.95 2.86 17.33
N VAL A 303 -5.94 2.15 16.77
CA VAL A 303 -5.92 0.69 16.73
C VAL A 303 -4.69 0.15 15.99
N PHE A 304 -4.30 0.74 14.86
CA PHE A 304 -3.11 0.30 14.13
C PHE A 304 -1.81 0.58 14.88
N LYS A 305 -1.69 1.75 15.54
CA LYS A 305 -0.50 2.07 16.34
C LYS A 305 -0.38 1.11 17.53
N ARG A 306 -1.48 0.80 18.22
CA ARG A 306 -1.49 -0.14 19.35
C ARG A 306 -1.12 -1.56 18.93
N CYS A 307 -1.64 -2.04 17.80
CA CYS A 307 -1.38 -3.40 17.32
C CYS A 307 0.03 -3.56 16.74
N THR A 308 0.48 -2.60 15.92
CA THR A 308 1.73 -2.76 15.15
C THR A 308 2.95 -2.11 15.83
N GLY A 309 2.73 -1.11 16.69
CA GLY A 309 3.76 -0.24 17.23
C GLY A 309 4.27 0.82 16.24
N VAL A 310 3.79 0.84 15.00
CA VAL A 310 4.24 1.75 13.93
C VAL A 310 3.19 2.84 13.70
N ASP A 311 3.62 4.08 13.44
CA ASP A 311 2.71 5.16 13.09
C ASP A 311 2.04 4.90 11.72
N PRO A 312 0.71 4.68 11.65
CA PRO A 312 0.04 4.44 10.38
C PRO A 312 -0.01 5.69 9.48
N ARG A 313 0.18 6.91 10.02
CA ARG A 313 0.13 8.14 9.22
C ARG A 313 1.44 8.49 8.54
N ALA A 314 2.55 7.81 8.86
CA ALA A 314 3.87 8.10 8.29
C ALA A 314 3.86 8.07 6.74
N GLN A 315 3.18 7.08 6.13
CA GLN A 315 3.06 6.98 4.67
C GLN A 315 2.33 8.18 4.07
N VAL A 316 1.25 8.64 4.71
CA VAL A 316 0.47 9.80 4.27
C VAL A 316 1.31 11.07 4.38
N SER A 317 2.02 11.28 5.50
CA SER A 317 2.90 12.44 5.70
C SER A 317 3.99 12.52 4.63
N HIS A 318 4.62 11.40 4.29
CA HIS A 318 5.61 11.36 3.20
C HIS A 318 4.98 11.61 1.83
N ALA A 319 3.77 11.09 1.57
CA ALA A 319 3.03 11.37 0.34
C ALA A 319 2.70 12.87 0.18
N VAL A 320 2.31 13.55 1.27
CA VAL A 320 2.07 15.01 1.28
C VAL A 320 3.35 15.78 0.98
N ALA A 321 4.49 15.38 1.55
CA ALA A 321 5.79 15.99 1.23
C ALA A 321 6.17 15.85 -0.26
N LEU A 322 5.62 14.85 -0.97
CA LEU A 322 5.77 14.63 -2.42
C LEU A 322 4.68 15.33 -3.26
N GLY A 323 3.90 16.22 -2.64
CA GLY A 323 2.90 17.07 -3.28
C GLY A 323 1.56 16.38 -3.57
N MET A 324 1.23 15.30 -2.85
CA MET A 324 -0.14 14.77 -2.77
C MET A 324 -0.95 15.57 -1.72
N ASP A 325 -2.27 15.52 -1.76
CA ASP A 325 -3.13 16.22 -0.78
C ASP A 325 -3.80 15.20 0.14
N ASP A 326 -3.54 15.30 1.44
CA ASP A 326 -4.21 14.51 2.48
C ASP A 326 -5.49 15.20 3.01
N ARG A 327 -5.75 16.44 2.61
CA ARG A 327 -6.98 17.16 2.97
C ARG A 327 -8.10 16.76 2.02
N TYR A 328 -9.24 16.42 2.61
CA TYR A 328 -10.38 15.96 1.85
C TYR A 328 -11.71 16.53 2.36
N ALA A 329 -12.71 16.52 1.48
CA ALA A 329 -14.11 16.67 1.85
C ALA A 329 -14.77 15.29 1.74
N LEU A 330 -15.22 14.74 2.88
CA LEU A 330 -15.89 13.44 2.89
C LEU A 330 -17.34 13.60 2.43
N ARG A 331 -17.68 13.02 1.29
CA ARG A 331 -19.05 13.03 0.75
C ARG A 331 -19.69 11.65 0.90
N ARG A 332 -20.68 11.55 1.79
CA ARG A 332 -21.45 10.32 2.00
C ARG A 332 -22.49 10.13 0.89
N LEU A 333 -22.60 8.91 0.38
CA LEU A 333 -23.58 8.49 -0.61
C LEU A 333 -24.64 7.58 -0.01
#